data_AF-A0A843C6Q9-F1
#
_entry.id   AF-A0A843C6Q9-F1
#
_cell.length_a   1.000
_cell.length_b   1.000
_cell.length_c   1.000
_cell.angle_alpha   90.00
_cell.angle_beta   90.00
_cell.angle_gamma   90.00
#
_symmetry.space_group_name_H-M   'P 1'
#
loop_
_entity.id
_entity.type
_entity.pdbx_description
1 polymer ?
#
loop_
_entity_poly.entity_id
_entity_poly.type
_entity_poly.pdbx_seq_one_letter_code
_entity_poly.pdbx_strand_id
1 'polypeptide(L)' 'MTKMIRIDGSILEGGGSIVRNSIALATLFRKPLEIYNIRAKRSKPGLRNQHTFAVKTIGELCNAKTEGVSVGSQ' A
#
# COMPACT_ATOMS: atom_id res chain seq x y z
N MET A 1 2.46 -0.38 -22.35
CA MET A 1 2.85 -0.71 -20.95
C MET A 1 2.33 0.39 -20.03
N THR A 2 1.58 0.05 -18.99
CA THR A 2 1.05 1.04 -18.04
C THR A 2 2.15 1.47 -17.06
N LYS A 3 2.36 2.78 -16.91
CA LYS A 3 3.33 3.36 -15.96
C LYS A 3 2.95 3.00 -14.52
N MET A 4 3.92 2.58 -13.71
CA MET A 4 3.75 2.36 -12.27
C MET A 4 3.50 3.68 -11.54
N ILE A 5 2.46 3.70 -10.72
CA ILE A 5 2.13 4.82 -9.85
C ILE A 5 2.96 4.67 -8.58
N ARG A 6 3.71 5.70 -8.21
CA ARG A 6 4.52 5.72 -6.98
C ARG A 6 3.93 6.74 -6.01
N ILE A 7 3.67 6.32 -4.78
CA ILE A 7 3.03 7.15 -3.76
C ILE A 7 3.92 7.21 -2.51
N ASP A 8 4.25 8.41 -2.07
CA ASP A 8 4.92 8.63 -0.78
C ASP A 8 3.90 8.51 0.36
N GLY A 9 4.04 7.45 1.16
CA GLY A 9 3.22 7.12 2.32
C GLY A 9 3.45 7.99 3.56
N SER A 10 4.39 8.94 3.52
CA SER A 10 4.72 9.86 4.61
C SER A 10 4.07 11.24 4.51
N ILE A 11 3.38 11.51 3.40
CA ILE A 11 2.70 12.78 3.15
C ILE A 11 1.47 12.94 4.06
N LEU A 12 1.11 14.19 4.33
CA LEU A 12 0.02 14.57 5.24
C LEU A 12 0.20 13.87 6.60
N GLU A 13 -0.84 13.20 7.09
CA GLU A 13 -0.85 12.50 8.38
C GLU A 13 0.00 11.22 8.44
N GLY A 14 0.59 10.80 7.31
CA GLY A 14 1.39 9.57 7.19
C GLY A 14 0.65 8.36 7.79
N GLY A 15 -0.66 8.30 7.59
CA GLY A 15 -1.57 7.36 8.24
C GLY A 15 -1.85 6.11 7.39
N GLY A 16 -2.67 5.20 7.90
CA GLY A 16 -3.10 4.01 7.15
C GLY A 16 -4.05 4.30 5.98
N SER A 17 -4.68 5.48 5.96
CA SER A 17 -5.65 5.85 4.93
C SER A 17 -5.03 5.95 3.54
N ILE A 18 -3.80 6.45 3.42
CA ILE A 18 -3.10 6.53 2.14
C ILE A 18 -2.88 5.15 1.53
N VAL A 19 -2.53 4.16 2.37
CA VAL A 19 -2.34 2.77 1.94
C VAL A 19 -3.65 2.19 1.40
N ARG A 20 -4.73 2.28 2.19
CA ARG A 20 -6.03 1.71 1.80
C ARG A 20 -6.59 2.34 0.53
N ASN A 21 -6.55 3.66 0.43
CA ASN A 21 -7.08 4.37 -0.74
C ASN A 21 -6.25 4.09 -1.99
N SER A 22 -4.93 4.09 -1.87
CA SER A 22 -4.04 3.81 -2.99
C SER A 22 -4.27 2.41 -3.56
N ILE A 23 -4.37 1.39 -2.71
CA ILE A 23 -4.64 0.02 -3.13
C ILE A 23 -6.02 -0.08 -3.80
N ALA A 24 -7.07 0.47 -3.17
CA ALA A 24 -8.42 0.41 -3.73
C ALA A 24 -8.49 1.05 -5.12
N LEU A 25 -7.90 2.24 -5.30
CA LEU A 25 -7.88 2.95 -6.57
C LEU A 25 -7.01 2.25 -7.61
N ALA A 26 -5.82 1.78 -7.24
CA ALA A 26 -4.91 1.06 -8.13
C ALA A 26 -5.57 -0.23 -8.65
N THR A 27 -6.24 -0.97 -7.78
CA THR A 27 -7.03 -2.15 -8.15
C THR A 27 -8.17 -1.80 -9.09
N LEU A 28 -8.98 -0.78 -8.77
CA LEU A 28 -10.10 -0.35 -9.60
C LEU A 28 -9.67 0.07 -11.01
N PHE A 29 -8.58 0.83 -11.11
CA PHE A 29 -8.06 1.32 -12.39
C PHE A 29 -7.09 0.35 -13.08
N ARG A 30 -6.82 -0.82 -12.49
CA ARG A 30 -5.83 -1.81 -12.94
C ARG A 30 -4.47 -1.17 -13.26
N LYS A 31 -3.98 -0.33 -12.33
CA LYS A 31 -2.69 0.33 -12.43
C LYS A 31 -1.69 -0.31 -11.46
N PRO A 32 -0.44 -0.58 -11.90
CA PRO A 32 0.60 -0.99 -10.98
C PRO A 32 0.90 0.13 -9.98
N LEU A 33 1.15 -0.24 -8.71
CA LEU A 33 1.32 0.67 -7.58
C LEU A 33 2.53 0.27 -6.74
N GLU A 34 3.32 1.26 -6.36
CA GLU A 34 4.35 1.19 -5.32
C GLU A 34 4.02 2.28 -4.27
N ILE A 35 3.98 1.89 -3.00
CA ILE A 35 3.89 2.84 -1.89
C ILE A 35 5.19 2.71 -1.10
N TYR A 36 5.88 3.82 -0.87
CA TYR A 36 7.12 3.88 -0.12
C TYR A 36 6.98 4.83 1.09
N ASN A 37 7.89 4.77 2.05
CA ASN A 37 7.82 5.55 3.30
C ASN A 37 6.51 5.35 4.09
N ILE A 38 5.92 4.15 4.05
CA ILE A 38 4.61 3.87 4.67
C ILE A 38 4.66 4.20 6.16
N ARG A 39 3.87 5.19 6.58
CA ARG A 39 3.77 5.59 7.99
C ARG A 39 5.13 5.95 8.62
N ALA A 40 6.08 6.45 7.83
CA ALA A 40 7.46 6.72 8.26
C ALA A 40 7.55 7.68 9.48
N LYS A 41 6.60 8.62 9.62
CA LYS A 41 6.57 9.60 10.72
C LYS A 41 5.81 9.12 11.97
N ARG A 42 5.37 7.86 12.03
CA ARG A 42 4.64 7.31 13.19
C ARG A 42 5.60 6.60 14.13
N SER A 43 5.29 6.61 15.43
CA SER A 43 6.06 5.91 16.47
C SER A 43 6.31 4.42 16.18
N LYS A 44 5.36 3.78 15.48
CA LYS A 44 5.55 2.46 14.91
C LYS A 44 5.38 2.55 13.39
N PRO A 45 6.46 2.65 12.58
CA PRO A 45 6.38 2.87 11.13
C PRO A 45 5.97 1.62 10.34
N GLY A 46 5.77 1.75 9.03
CA GLY A 46 5.44 0.65 8.13
C GLY A 46 4.02 0.12 8.22
N LEU A 47 3.76 -0.94 7.44
CA LEU A 47 2.52 -1.68 7.44
C LEU A 47 2.23 -2.27 8.84
N ARG A 48 0.93 -2.43 9.12
CA ARG A 48 0.40 -3.03 10.34
C ARG A 48 -0.52 -4.18 9.91
N ASN A 49 -0.89 -5.08 10.82
CA ASN A 49 -1.70 -6.26 10.52
C ASN A 49 -2.91 -5.95 9.64
N GLN A 50 -3.64 -4.86 9.91
CA GLN A 50 -4.80 -4.45 9.12
C GLN A 50 -4.43 -4.01 7.69
N HIS A 51 -3.26 -3.41 7.50
CA HIS A 51 -2.78 -3.01 6.17
C HIS A 51 -2.32 -4.23 5.38
N THR A 52 -1.52 -5.11 5.99
CA THR A 52 -1.05 -6.34 5.34
C THR A 52 -2.19 -7.26 4.97
N PHE A 53 -3.19 -7.42 5.85
CA PHE A 53 -4.39 -8.20 5.54
C PHE A 53 -5.13 -7.63 4.32
N ALA A 54 -5.39 -6.32 4.31
CA ALA A 54 -6.08 -5.67 3.18
C ALA A 54 -5.32 -5.85 1.85
N VAL A 55 -4.00 -5.66 1.83
CA VAL A 55 -3.19 -5.85 0.62
C VAL A 55 -3.26 -7.29 0.13
N LYS A 56 -3.09 -8.27 1.03
CA LYS A 56 -3.12 -9.70 0.68
C LYS A 56 -4.47 -10.13 0.13
N THR A 57 -5.55 -9.79 0.84
CA THR A 57 -6.92 -10.15 0.42
C THR A 57 -7.25 -9.55 -0.94
N ILE A 58 -6.94 -8.27 -1.17
CA ILE A 58 -7.20 -7.64 -2.48
C ILE A 58 -6.30 -8.25 -3.56
N GLY A 59 -5.04 -8.55 -3.23
CA GLY A 59 -4.11 -9.20 -4.14
C GLY A 59 -4.61 -10.58 -4.60
N GLU A 60 -5.07 -11.40 -3.67
CA GLU A 60 -5.66 -12.71 -3.96
C GLU A 60 -6.94 -12.59 -4.80
N LEU A 61 -7.87 -11.71 -4.42
CA LEU A 61 -9.12 -11.48 -5.17
C LEU A 61 -8.90 -11.03 -6.62
N CYS A 62 -7.82 -10.30 -6.87
CA CYS A 62 -7.51 -9.73 -8.18
C CYS A 62 -6.38 -10.45 -8.92
N ASN A 63 -5.87 -11.57 -8.39
CA ASN A 63 -4.67 -12.26 -8.90
C ASN A 63 -3.48 -11.31 -9.13
N ALA A 64 -3.30 -10.34 -8.24
CA ALA A 64 -2.22 -9.37 -8.34
C ALA A 64 -0.90 -9.95 -7.79
N LYS A 65 0.21 -9.62 -8.45
CA LYS A 65 1.54 -9.84 -7.88
C LYS A 65 1.79 -8.79 -6.81
N THR A 66 2.25 -9.23 -5.64
CA THR A 66 2.55 -8.33 -4.52
C THR A 66 3.95 -8.60 -3.98
N GLU A 67 4.62 -7.55 -3.52
CA GLU A 67 5.97 -7.58 -2.94
C GLU A 67 5.99 -6.68 -1.71
N GLY A 68 6.83 -6.99 -0.72
CA GLY A 68 6.96 -6.17 0.49
C GLY A 68 5.73 -6.15 1.40
N VAL A 69 4.85 -7.16 1.33
CA VAL A 69 3.59 -7.19 2.09
C VAL A 69 3.77 -7.91 3.44
N SER A 70 4.55 -7.31 4.32
CA SER A 70 4.81 -7.78 5.69
C SER A 70 4.67 -6.65 6.71
N VAL A 71 4.41 -7.01 7.97
CA VAL A 71 4.29 -6.02 9.06
C VAL A 71 5.63 -5.30 9.22
N GLY A 72 5.58 -3.97 9.29
CA GLY A 72 6.78 -3.12 9.37
C GLY A 72 7.41 -2.76 8.02
N SER A 73 6.97 -3.36 6.91
CA SER A 73 7.41 -2.96 5.57
C SER A 73 7.02 -1.53 5.25
N GLN A 74 7.89 -0.80 4.54
CA GLN A 74 7.79 0.64 4.29
C GLN A 74 7.81 0.98 2.81
#